data_AF-A0A3M1QNI5-F1
#
_entry.id   AF-A0A3M1QNI5-F1
#
_cell.length_a   1.000
_cell.length_b   1.000
_cell.length_c   1.000
_cell.angle_alpha   90.00
_cell.angle_beta   90.00
_cell.angle_gamma   90.00
#
_symmetry.space_group_name_H-M   'P 1'
#
loop_
_entity.id
_entity.type
_entity.pdbx_description
1 polymer ?
#
loop_
_entity_poly.entity_id
_entity_poly.type
_entity_poly.pdbx_seq_one_letter_code
_entity_poly.pdbx_strand_id
1 'polypeptide(L)'
;ANPGNQTMMCSDCHDNDDTAAAAIQGPHGSAAQFLLRGPNTAWPNLQPNQYNSSFCANCHNSANNVHSKGDHNKGGVYCYSCHIVIPHGGKMSRLIGDRNSAMPPRYAYNGDINTMQIQSFTKASSYNNYNKSNCQAACAGDHRNPASENWN
;
A
#
# COMPACT_ATOMS: atom_id res chain seq x y z
N ALA A 1 20.58 0.55 3.59
CA ALA A 1 19.52 -0.43 3.88
C ALA A 1 18.81 -0.79 2.57
N ASN A 2 18.43 -2.05 2.34
CA ASN A 2 17.65 -2.47 1.17
C ASN A 2 16.16 -2.47 1.53
N PRO A 3 15.36 -1.45 1.16
CA PRO A 3 13.95 -1.37 1.57
C PRO A 3 13.15 -2.53 0.97
N GLY A 4 12.49 -3.31 1.82
CA GLY A 4 11.70 -4.49 1.44
C GLY A 4 12.39 -5.84 1.66
N ASN A 5 13.45 -5.89 2.46
CA ASN A 5 14.11 -7.13 2.91
C ASN A 5 14.11 -7.26 4.46
N GLN A 6 13.41 -6.35 5.14
CA GLN A 6 13.25 -6.33 6.59
C GLN A 6 11.98 -7.12 6.96
N THR A 7 12.04 -7.89 8.04
CA THR A 7 10.85 -8.49 8.64
C THR A 7 10.17 -7.44 9.51
N MET A 8 8.92 -7.13 9.21
CA MET A 8 8.09 -6.26 10.06
C MET A 8 7.51 -7.07 11.23
N MET A 9 7.48 -6.47 12.41
CA MET A 9 6.83 -7.00 13.61
C MET A 9 5.48 -6.32 13.83
N CYS A 10 4.60 -6.95 14.60
CA CYS A 10 3.28 -6.40 14.92
C CYS A 10 3.39 -5.00 15.53
N SER A 11 4.36 -4.82 16.44
CA SER A 11 4.61 -3.55 17.11
C SER A 11 5.06 -2.45 16.16
N ASP A 12 5.71 -2.76 15.02
CA ASP A 12 6.15 -1.73 14.08
C ASP A 12 4.98 -0.93 13.50
N CYS A 13 3.77 -1.52 13.49
CA CYS A 13 2.57 -0.89 12.96
C CYS A 13 1.44 -0.68 13.98
N HIS A 14 1.38 -1.50 15.03
CA HIS A 14 0.34 -1.43 16.05
C HIS A 14 0.89 -0.94 17.38
N ASP A 15 0.24 0.09 17.94
CA ASP A 15 0.57 0.66 19.24
C ASP A 15 -0.68 1.22 19.93
N ASN A 16 -0.53 1.75 21.15
CA ASN A 16 -1.56 2.54 21.83
C ASN A 16 -1.50 4.03 21.42
N ASP A 17 -2.58 4.76 21.66
CA ASP A 17 -2.67 6.22 21.51
C ASP A 17 -2.29 6.97 22.80
N ASP A 18 -1.92 6.24 23.86
CA ASP A 18 -1.43 6.78 25.12
C ASP A 18 0.11 6.86 25.12
N THR A 19 0.63 8.05 24.84
CA THR A 19 2.08 8.34 24.87
C THR A 19 2.74 8.17 26.26
N ALA A 20 1.97 7.94 27.33
CA ALA A 20 2.45 7.76 28.70
C ALA A 20 2.42 6.30 29.18
N ALA A 21 1.80 5.37 28.45
CA ALA A 21 1.66 3.96 28.88
C ALA A 21 2.52 3.00 28.05
N ALA A 22 3.30 2.14 28.74
CA ALA A 22 4.22 1.18 28.14
C ALA A 22 3.53 -0.01 27.40
N ALA A 23 2.21 -0.14 27.46
CA ALA A 23 1.42 -1.17 26.77
C ALA A 23 -0.09 -0.83 26.81
N ILE A 24 -0.88 -1.53 25.99
CA ILE A 24 -2.34 -1.37 25.81
C ILE A 24 -3.11 -1.66 27.11
N GLN A 25 -3.93 -0.71 27.58
CA GLN A 25 -4.88 -0.87 28.70
C GLN A 25 -6.27 -0.36 28.28
N GLY A 26 -7.29 -1.23 28.29
CA GLY A 26 -8.72 -0.84 28.27
C GLY A 26 -9.45 -0.79 26.90
N PRO A 27 -10.79 -0.68 26.90
CA PRO A 27 -11.64 -0.70 25.70
C PRO A 27 -11.35 0.51 24.80
N HIS A 28 -10.94 0.22 23.56
CA HIS A 28 -10.31 1.11 22.57
C HIS A 28 -10.95 2.49 22.36
N GLY A 29 -10.54 3.48 23.16
CA GLY A 29 -10.96 4.89 23.08
C GLY A 29 -10.34 5.70 21.92
N SER A 30 -9.91 5.05 20.84
CA SER A 30 -9.24 5.71 19.73
C SER A 30 -10.24 6.33 18.76
N ALA A 31 -9.97 7.57 18.33
CA ALA A 31 -10.69 8.22 17.24
C ALA A 31 -10.28 7.70 15.85
N ALA A 32 -9.21 6.89 15.77
CA ALA A 32 -8.76 6.27 14.53
C ALA A 32 -9.47 4.93 14.30
N GLN A 33 -9.68 4.57 13.03
CA GLN A 33 -10.33 3.32 12.65
C GLN A 33 -9.55 2.07 13.11
N PHE A 34 -8.23 2.21 13.27
CA PHE A 34 -7.32 1.14 13.68
C PHE A 34 -6.33 1.68 14.71
N LEU A 35 -5.90 0.82 15.63
CA LEU A 35 -4.76 1.08 16.52
C LEU A 35 -3.46 1.05 15.71
N LEU A 36 -3.05 2.21 15.20
CA LEU A 36 -1.86 2.36 14.37
C LEU A 36 -0.82 3.20 15.11
N ARG A 37 0.44 2.79 15.01
CA ARG A 37 1.57 3.52 15.57
C ARG A 37 1.79 4.85 14.83
N GLY A 38 2.02 5.90 15.60
CA GLY A 38 2.49 7.19 15.09
C GLY A 38 1.39 8.21 14.81
N PRO A 39 1.75 9.44 14.45
CA PRO A 39 0.82 10.56 14.36
C PRO A 39 -0.14 10.48 13.17
N ASN A 40 0.27 9.83 12.08
CA ASN A 40 -0.60 9.64 10.92
C ASN A 40 -1.33 8.32 11.03
N THR A 41 -2.66 8.37 11.22
CA THR A 41 -3.50 7.17 11.42
C THR A 41 -4.46 6.93 10.27
N ALA A 42 -4.46 7.79 9.25
CA ALA A 42 -5.39 7.66 8.14
C ALA A 42 -4.95 6.55 7.19
N TRP A 43 -5.73 5.47 7.16
CA TRP A 43 -5.62 4.34 6.24
C TRP A 43 -6.83 3.39 6.42
N PRO A 44 -7.35 2.74 5.36
CA PRO A 44 -7.12 3.03 3.94
C PRO A 44 -7.98 4.20 3.42
N ASN A 45 -8.81 4.80 4.28
CA ASN A 45 -9.75 5.88 3.97
C ASN A 45 -9.06 7.24 3.81
N LEU A 46 -8.30 7.39 2.74
CA LEU A 46 -7.59 8.61 2.36
C LEU A 46 -8.18 9.18 1.08
N GLN A 47 -8.23 10.51 0.92
CA GLN A 47 -8.49 11.09 -0.40
C GLN A 47 -7.29 10.86 -1.33
N PRO A 48 -7.49 10.96 -2.65
CA PRO A 48 -6.38 10.85 -3.58
C PRO A 48 -5.29 11.88 -3.29
N ASN A 49 -4.03 11.51 -3.53
CA ASN A 49 -2.85 12.35 -3.30
C ASN A 49 -2.61 12.78 -1.84
N GLN A 50 -3.32 12.23 -0.84
CA GLN A 50 -3.10 12.51 0.58
C GLN A 50 -2.01 11.63 1.20
N TYR A 51 -0.78 11.72 0.68
CA TYR A 51 0.34 10.95 1.21
C TYR A 51 0.75 11.39 2.61
N ASN A 52 0.87 12.70 2.86
CA ASN A 52 1.49 13.22 4.08
C ASN A 52 0.71 12.88 5.37
N SER A 53 -0.61 12.70 5.27
CA SER A 53 -1.46 12.27 6.39
C SER A 53 -1.68 10.76 6.45
N SER A 54 -1.12 10.00 5.49
CA SER A 54 -1.27 8.54 5.46
C SER A 54 -0.41 7.88 6.54
N PHE A 55 -0.89 6.75 7.08
CA PHE A 55 -0.08 5.91 7.97
C PHE A 55 1.30 5.56 7.37
N CYS A 56 1.38 5.37 6.05
CA CYS A 56 2.62 5.08 5.33
C CYS A 56 3.69 6.17 5.53
N ALA A 57 3.29 7.44 5.64
CA ALA A 57 4.22 8.56 5.81
C ALA A 57 4.93 8.59 7.17
N ASN A 58 4.51 7.77 8.14
CA ASN A 58 5.24 7.60 9.39
C ASN A 58 6.63 6.97 9.18
N CYS A 59 6.82 6.18 8.10
CA CYS A 59 8.07 5.44 7.88
C CYS A 59 8.60 5.48 6.44
N HIS A 60 7.74 5.72 5.46
CA HIS A 60 8.12 5.76 4.05
C HIS A 60 8.34 7.20 3.57
N ASN A 61 9.05 7.32 2.45
CA ASN A 61 8.88 8.45 1.55
C ASN A 61 8.14 7.95 0.30
N SER A 62 7.33 8.81 -0.33
CA SER A 62 6.66 8.49 -1.60
C SER A 62 7.59 8.67 -2.80
N ALA A 63 8.91 8.75 -2.61
CA ALA A 63 9.84 9.05 -3.68
C ALA A 63 10.13 7.81 -4.53
N ASN A 64 9.38 7.66 -5.63
CA ASN A 64 9.80 6.81 -6.74
C ASN A 64 9.36 7.37 -8.09
N ASN A 65 9.85 6.76 -9.16
CA ASN A 65 9.58 7.20 -10.52
C ASN A 65 8.16 6.85 -11.03
N VAL A 66 7.38 6.06 -10.29
CA VAL A 66 5.96 5.75 -10.58
C VAL A 66 5.05 6.82 -9.99
N HIS A 67 5.25 7.23 -8.74
CA HIS A 67 4.47 8.28 -8.07
C HIS A 67 4.66 9.66 -8.70
N SER A 68 5.80 9.91 -9.36
CA SER A 68 6.08 11.16 -10.07
C SER A 68 5.53 11.20 -11.51
N LYS A 69 4.95 10.10 -12.01
CA LYS A 69 4.36 10.07 -13.35
C LYS A 69 2.99 10.72 -13.35
N GLY A 70 2.78 11.57 -14.35
CA GLY A 70 1.56 12.34 -14.54
C GLY A 70 0.31 11.49 -14.38
N ASP A 71 0.17 10.40 -15.11
CA ASP A 71 -1.07 9.59 -15.11
C ASP A 71 -1.30 8.79 -13.81
N HIS A 72 -0.29 8.69 -12.93
CA HIS A 72 -0.42 8.04 -11.63
C HIS A 72 -0.68 9.04 -10.48
N ASN A 73 -0.37 10.32 -10.71
CA ASN A 73 -0.54 11.41 -9.75
C ASN A 73 -1.74 12.32 -10.10
N LYS A 74 -2.08 12.39 -11.39
CA LYS A 74 -3.23 13.11 -11.94
C LYS A 74 -4.45 12.18 -11.95
N GLY A 75 -5.64 12.74 -11.73
CA GLY A 75 -6.90 12.02 -11.90
C GLY A 75 -7.48 11.36 -10.64
N GLY A 76 -6.92 11.64 -9.45
CA GLY A 76 -7.55 11.20 -8.21
C GLY A 76 -7.38 9.70 -7.93
N VAL A 77 -6.24 9.12 -8.27
CA VAL A 77 -5.94 7.71 -7.97
C VAL A 77 -5.72 7.53 -6.46
N TYR A 78 -6.45 6.59 -5.88
CA TYR A 78 -6.30 6.23 -4.47
C TYR A 78 -5.10 5.29 -4.27
N CYS A 79 -4.41 5.40 -3.14
CA CYS A 79 -3.29 4.51 -2.82
C CYS A 79 -3.70 3.03 -2.84
N TYR A 80 -4.91 2.71 -2.36
CA TYR A 80 -5.44 1.35 -2.34
C TYR A 80 -5.75 0.80 -3.74
N SER A 81 -5.73 1.63 -4.78
CA SER A 81 -5.89 1.18 -6.17
C SER A 81 -4.65 0.50 -6.72
N CYS A 82 -3.50 0.66 -6.07
CA CYS A 82 -2.26 -0.04 -6.41
C CYS A 82 -1.72 -0.86 -5.24
N HIS A 83 -1.88 -0.37 -4.01
CA HIS A 83 -1.36 -0.99 -2.80
C HIS A 83 -2.43 -1.78 -2.04
N ILE A 84 -2.03 -2.92 -1.47
CA ILE A 84 -2.91 -3.74 -0.64
C ILE A 84 -3.24 -3.02 0.68
N VAL A 85 -4.49 -3.18 1.16
CA VAL A 85 -4.96 -2.49 2.38
C VAL A 85 -4.47 -3.14 3.68
N ILE A 86 -4.04 -4.40 3.63
CA ILE A 86 -3.40 -5.10 4.74
C ILE A 86 -1.90 -5.22 4.42
N PRO A 87 -1.01 -4.44 5.06
CA PRO A 87 0.39 -4.29 4.66
C PRO A 87 1.29 -5.47 5.03
N HIS A 88 0.72 -6.64 5.37
CA HIS A 88 1.47 -7.84 5.73
C HIS A 88 0.81 -9.11 5.20
N GLY A 89 1.62 -10.16 5.01
CA GLY A 89 1.16 -11.45 4.49
C GLY A 89 0.75 -11.44 3.01
N GLY A 90 0.83 -10.30 2.33
CA GLY A 90 0.77 -10.23 0.88
C GLY A 90 1.95 -10.96 0.24
N LYS A 91 1.73 -11.53 -0.94
CA LYS A 91 2.73 -12.34 -1.66
C LYS A 91 3.51 -11.55 -2.70
N MET A 92 2.98 -10.39 -3.09
CA MET A 92 3.60 -9.49 -4.05
C MET A 92 4.55 -8.52 -3.39
N SER A 93 5.61 -8.16 -4.11
CA SER A 93 6.56 -7.17 -3.66
C SER A 93 5.92 -5.78 -3.55
N ARG A 94 6.51 -4.91 -2.71
CA ARG A 94 6.15 -3.47 -2.59
C ARG A 94 4.70 -3.21 -2.16
N LEU A 95 4.07 -4.20 -1.54
CA LEU A 95 2.66 -4.12 -1.13
C LEU A 95 1.74 -3.89 -2.34
N ILE A 96 2.12 -4.31 -3.54
CA ILE A 96 1.31 -4.14 -4.74
C ILE A 96 0.23 -5.20 -4.79
N GLY A 97 -0.99 -4.80 -5.15
CA GLY A 97 -2.08 -5.76 -5.38
C GLY A 97 -2.03 -6.37 -6.77
N ASP A 98 -2.81 -7.42 -6.95
CA ASP A 98 -2.97 -8.10 -8.23
C ASP A 98 -4.43 -8.51 -8.42
N ARG A 99 -5.13 -7.83 -9.33
CA ARG A 99 -6.54 -8.08 -9.62
C ARG A 99 -6.78 -9.40 -10.36
N ASN A 100 -5.85 -9.84 -11.21
CA ASN A 100 -6.09 -11.00 -12.09
C ASN A 100 -5.49 -12.29 -11.54
N SER A 101 -4.61 -12.22 -10.54
CA SER A 101 -4.10 -13.40 -9.83
C SER A 101 -5.01 -13.81 -8.67
N ALA A 102 -4.57 -14.77 -7.87
CA ALA A 102 -5.31 -15.33 -6.75
C ALA A 102 -5.32 -14.42 -5.49
N MET A 103 -5.21 -13.08 -5.65
CA MET A 103 -5.22 -12.16 -4.51
C MET A 103 -6.52 -12.28 -3.71
N PRO A 104 -6.47 -12.65 -2.42
CA PRO A 104 -7.68 -12.73 -1.62
C PRO A 104 -8.36 -11.36 -1.49
N PRO A 105 -9.70 -11.28 -1.58
CA PRO A 105 -10.44 -10.02 -1.53
C PRO A 105 -10.10 -9.14 -0.32
N ARG A 106 -9.73 -9.73 0.83
CA ARG A 106 -9.35 -8.99 2.05
C ARG A 106 -8.18 -8.00 1.88
N TYR A 107 -7.37 -8.16 0.83
CA TYR A 107 -6.27 -7.25 0.51
C TYR A 107 -6.70 -6.05 -0.34
N ALA A 108 -7.90 -6.08 -0.91
CA ALA A 108 -8.49 -4.95 -1.63
C ALA A 108 -9.37 -4.10 -0.71
N TYR A 109 -9.61 -2.85 -1.11
CA TYR A 109 -10.41 -1.92 -0.33
C TYR A 109 -11.85 -2.42 -0.21
N ASN A 110 -12.38 -2.46 1.02
CA ASN A 110 -13.69 -3.02 1.36
C ASN A 110 -13.95 -4.46 0.87
N GLY A 111 -12.88 -5.23 0.60
CA GLY A 111 -13.04 -6.58 0.06
C GLY A 111 -13.43 -6.62 -1.42
N ASP A 112 -13.43 -5.49 -2.13
CA ASP A 112 -13.79 -5.43 -3.55
C ASP A 112 -12.55 -5.41 -4.42
N ILE A 113 -12.27 -6.53 -5.10
CA ILE A 113 -11.11 -6.68 -6.00
C ILE A 113 -11.11 -5.65 -7.14
N ASN A 114 -12.27 -5.09 -7.50
CA ASN A 114 -12.38 -4.12 -8.58
C ASN A 114 -11.81 -2.75 -8.21
N THR A 115 -11.54 -2.48 -6.93
CA THR A 115 -10.83 -1.26 -6.52
C THR A 115 -9.36 -1.30 -6.92
N MET A 116 -8.81 -2.49 -7.19
CA MET A 116 -7.42 -2.71 -7.61
C MET A 116 -7.28 -2.49 -9.12
N GLN A 117 -6.46 -1.53 -9.52
CA GLN A 117 -6.21 -1.20 -10.93
C GLN A 117 -5.04 -2.01 -11.51
N ILE A 118 -4.13 -2.49 -10.65
CA ILE A 118 -3.03 -3.35 -11.05
C ILE A 118 -3.55 -4.76 -11.31
N GLN A 119 -3.35 -5.23 -12.52
CA GLN A 119 -3.76 -6.53 -13.03
C GLN A 119 -2.63 -7.56 -12.99
N SER A 120 -1.37 -7.11 -12.95
CA SER A 120 -0.20 -7.94 -12.66
C SER A 120 1.00 -7.02 -12.40
N PHE A 121 2.00 -7.49 -11.64
CA PHE A 121 3.20 -6.72 -11.29
C PHE A 121 4.50 -7.54 -11.34
N THR A 122 5.60 -6.88 -11.72
CA THR A 122 6.97 -7.40 -11.68
C THR A 122 7.85 -6.39 -10.97
N LYS A 123 8.45 -6.79 -9.85
CA LYS A 123 9.40 -5.96 -9.12
C LYS A 123 10.62 -5.63 -9.99
N ALA A 124 10.91 -4.34 -10.12
CA ALA A 124 12.15 -3.86 -10.73
C ALA A 124 13.34 -4.08 -9.78
N SER A 125 14.55 -4.12 -10.35
CA SER A 125 15.79 -4.26 -9.58
C SER A 125 16.04 -3.12 -8.57
N SER A 126 15.48 -1.93 -8.84
CA SER A 126 15.54 -0.76 -7.96
C SER A 126 14.15 -0.20 -7.70
N TYR A 127 13.98 0.47 -6.56
CA TYR A 127 12.73 1.14 -6.17
C TYR A 127 12.32 2.27 -7.12
N ASN A 128 13.27 2.86 -7.87
CA ASN A 128 13.07 4.02 -8.74
C ASN A 128 13.26 3.73 -10.24
N ASN A 129 13.28 2.46 -10.66
CA ASN A 129 13.50 2.06 -12.04
C ASN A 129 12.34 1.22 -12.61
N TYR A 130 11.11 1.65 -12.37
CA TYR A 130 9.93 1.02 -12.96
C TYR A 130 9.62 1.58 -14.33
N ASN A 131 9.14 0.74 -15.24
CA ASN A 131 8.62 1.17 -16.53
C ASN A 131 7.34 0.40 -16.88
N LYS A 132 6.75 0.68 -18.04
CA LYS A 132 5.48 0.07 -18.46
C LYS A 132 5.53 -1.47 -18.57
N SER A 133 6.72 -2.07 -18.69
CA SER A 133 6.89 -3.53 -18.70
C SER A 133 6.78 -4.17 -17.32
N ASN A 134 6.77 -3.39 -16.23
CA ASN A 134 6.72 -3.91 -14.88
C ASN A 134 5.29 -4.10 -14.34
N CYS A 135 4.27 -3.70 -15.07
CA CYS A 135 2.89 -3.89 -14.63
C CYS A 135 1.92 -3.99 -15.79
N GLN A 136 0.81 -4.69 -15.54
CA GLN A 136 -0.41 -4.56 -16.30
C GLN A 136 -1.40 -3.72 -15.52
N ALA A 137 -2.05 -2.75 -16.16
CA ALA A 137 -3.08 -1.94 -15.54
C ALA A 137 -4.12 -1.52 -16.59
N ALA A 138 -5.40 -1.57 -16.20
CA ALA A 138 -6.54 -1.15 -17.03
C ALA A 138 -7.05 0.24 -16.61
N CYS A 139 -6.13 1.16 -16.34
CA CYS A 139 -6.39 2.54 -15.93
C CYS A 139 -5.69 3.54 -16.87
N ALA A 140 -5.95 4.84 -16.71
CA ALA A 140 -5.44 5.90 -17.58
C ALA A 140 -3.94 5.72 -17.91
N GLY A 141 -3.61 5.54 -19.20
CA GLY A 141 -2.25 5.29 -19.67
C GLY A 141 -1.89 3.83 -20.00
N ASP A 142 -2.83 2.90 -19.78
CA ASP A 142 -2.88 1.46 -20.15
C ASP A 142 -1.50 0.80 -20.35
N HIS A 143 -1.16 -0.12 -19.45
CA HIS A 143 0.02 -0.97 -19.59
C HIS A 143 -0.45 -2.41 -19.81
N ARG A 144 -0.08 -3.03 -20.92
CA ARG A 144 -0.56 -4.38 -21.32
C ARG A 144 0.52 -5.46 -21.25
N ASN A 145 1.49 -5.29 -20.35
CA ASN A 145 2.58 -6.24 -20.23
C ASN A 145 2.26 -7.24 -19.12
N PRO A 146 2.17 -8.55 -19.42
CA PRO A 146 1.97 -9.55 -18.39
C PRO A 146 3.18 -9.54 -17.46
N ALA A 147 2.91 -9.46 -16.17
CA ALA A 147 3.96 -9.47 -15.19
C ALA A 147 4.26 -10.90 -14.69
N SER A 148 5.28 -11.00 -13.84
CA SER A 148 5.95 -12.26 -13.51
C SER A 148 5.89 -12.63 -12.02
N GLU A 149 5.53 -11.69 -11.13
CA GLU A 149 5.25 -12.08 -9.74
C GLU A 149 3.85 -12.68 -9.69
N ASN A 150 3.72 -13.78 -8.96
CA ASN A 150 2.44 -14.44 -8.74
C ASN A 150 2.03 -14.26 -7.29
N TRP A 151 0.72 -14.19 -7.07
CA TRP A 151 0.15 -14.24 -5.74
C TRP A 151 0.22 -15.64 -5.09
N ASN A 152 0.63 -16.66 -5.86
CA ASN A 152 0.62 -18.08 -5.46
C ASN A 152 1.88 -18.49 -4.71
#